data_AF-A0A5S3UHU3-F1
#
_entry.id   AF-A0A5S3UHU3-F1
#
_cell.length_a   1.000
_cell.length_b   1.000
_cell.length_c   1.000
_cell.angle_alpha   90.00
_cell.angle_beta   90.00
_cell.angle_gamma   90.00
#
_symmetry.space_group_name_H-M   'P 1'
#
loop_
_entity.id
_entity.type
_entity.pdbx_description
1 polymer ?
#
loop_
_entity_poly.entity_id
_entity_poly.type
_entity_poly.pdbx_seq_one_letter_code
_entity_poly.pdbx_strand_id
1 'polypeptide(L)' 'MSLPSSKFYTTKEVAAMEGVTEDYLRKLVAKGEFIKPSRIGKPHRWLKTVVDKHYSDLNTESLKQSA' A
#
# COMPACT_ATOMS: atom_id res chain seq x y z
N MET A 1 -22.54 -1.15 16.42
CA MET A 1 -22.62 -1.40 14.97
C MET A 1 -21.20 -1.37 14.41
N SER A 2 -20.57 -2.53 14.18
CA SER A 2 -19.22 -2.58 13.60
C SER A 2 -19.34 -2.45 12.09
N LEU A 3 -18.83 -1.36 11.52
CA LEU A 3 -18.78 -1.20 10.06
C LEU A 3 -17.97 -2.38 9.47
N PRO A 4 -18.41 -3.00 8.37
CA PRO A 4 -17.62 -4.02 7.71
C PRO A 4 -16.25 -3.42 7.38
N SER A 5 -15.19 -4.06 7.88
CA SER A 5 -13.81 -3.69 7.57
C SER A 5 -13.69 -3.52 6.06
N SER A 6 -13.40 -2.29 5.62
CA SER A 6 -13.15 -2.02 4.20
C SER A 6 -12.09 -3.01 3.70
N LYS A 7 -12.37 -3.71 2.60
CA LYS A 7 -11.42 -4.60 1.93
C LYS A 7 -10.26 -3.84 1.28
N PHE A 8 -10.30 -2.51 1.34
CA PHE A 8 -9.35 -1.63 0.70
C PHE A 8 -8.66 -0.74 1.72
N TYR A 9 -7.36 -0.52 1.52
CA TYR A 9 -6.65 0.62 2.06
C TYR A 9 -6.84 1.84 1.16
N THR A 10 -7.01 2.98 1.81
CA THR A 10 -7.03 4.31 1.22
C THR A 10 -5.61 4.83 1.01
N THR A 11 -5.45 5.87 0.18
CA THR A 11 -4.16 6.55 0.00
C THR A 11 -3.54 6.99 1.31
N LYS A 12 -4.36 7.47 2.26
CA LYS A 12 -3.90 7.89 3.58
C LYS A 12 -3.33 6.75 4.41
N GLU A 13 -4.01 5.61 4.45
CA GLU A 13 -3.55 4.44 5.19
C GLU A 13 -2.26 3.88 4.61
N VAL A 14 -2.16 3.77 3.28
CA VAL A 14 -0.94 3.30 2.61
C VAL A 14 0.22 4.28 2.81
N ALA A 15 -0.05 5.59 2.73
CA ALA A 15 0.96 6.60 2.98
C ALA A 15 1.48 6.54 4.43
N ALA A 16 0.60 6.28 5.40
CA ALA A 16 0.96 6.09 6.80
C ALA A 16 1.79 4.80 7.02
N MET A 17 1.46 3.70 6.34
CA MET A 17 2.25 2.46 6.41
C MET A 17 3.66 2.64 5.86
N GLU A 18 3.80 3.43 4.79
CA GLU A 18 5.09 3.72 4.18
C GLU A 18 5.86 4.86 4.86
N GLY A 19 5.23 5.57 5.80
CA GLY A 19 5.83 6.74 6.47
C GLY A 19 6.02 7.94 5.54
N VAL A 20 5.24 8.05 4.47
CA VAL A 20 5.32 9.14 3.48
C VAL A 20 4.04 9.97 3.45
N THR A 21 4.07 11.12 2.76
CA THR A 21 2.86 11.92 2.53
C THR A 21 2.02 11.34 1.39
N GLU A 22 0.70 11.57 1.43
CA GLU A 22 -0.22 11.10 0.38
C GLU A 22 0.18 11.59 -1.02
N ASP A 23 0.66 12.83 -1.12
CA ASP A 23 1.12 13.41 -2.38
C ASP A 23 2.39 12.74 -2.90
N TYR A 24 3.31 12.39 -1.99
CA TYR A 24 4.50 11.65 -2.36
C TYR A 24 4.15 10.24 -2.85
N LEU A 25 3.25 9.55 -2.13
CA LEU A 25 2.76 8.23 -2.55
C LEU A 25 2.12 8.30 -3.95
N ARG A 26 1.31 9.33 -4.24
CA ARG A 26 0.73 9.53 -5.58
C ARG A 26 1.80 9.69 -6.66
N LYS A 27 2.89 10.41 -6.37
CA LYS A 27 4.03 10.55 -7.29
C LYS A 27 4.74 9.23 -7.53
N LEU A 28 5.01 8.44 -6.49
CA LEU A 28 5.63 7.11 -6.62
C LEU A 28 4.78 6.18 -7.48
N VAL A 29 3.47 6.16 -7.25
CA VAL A 29 2.51 5.38 -8.04
C VAL A 29 2.49 5.83 -9.50
N ALA A 30 2.53 7.15 -9.75
CA ALA A 30 2.57 7.70 -11.11
C ALA A 30 3.88 7.37 -11.84
N LYS A 31 5.00 7.30 -11.11
CA LYS A 31 6.31 6.87 -11.65
C LYS A 31 6.41 5.35 -11.86
N GLY A 32 5.50 4.57 -11.27
CA GLY A 32 5.57 3.10 -11.27
C GLY A 32 6.56 2.53 -10.25
N GLU A 33 7.04 3.35 -9.32
CA GLU A 33 7.95 2.95 -8.22
C GLU A 33 7.21 2.35 -7.03
N PHE A 34 5.87 2.34 -7.05
CA PHE A 34 5.03 1.78 -5.99
C PHE A 34 3.90 0.93 -6.56
N ILE A 35 3.35 0.03 -5.73
CA ILE A 35 2.26 -0.87 -6.12
C ILE A 35 1.07 -0.10 -6.68
N LYS A 36 0.55 -0.56 -7.83
CA LYS A 36 -0.58 0.11 -8.49
C LYS A 36 -1.87 -0.07 -7.70
N PRO A 37 -2.68 0.99 -7.55
CA PRO A 37 -3.97 0.89 -6.89
C PRO A 37 -4.92 0.01 -7.69
N SER A 38 -5.68 -0.83 -6.99
CA SER A 38 -6.72 -1.67 -7.57
C SER A 38 -7.89 -0.83 -8.11
N ARG A 39 -8.13 0.35 -7.53
CA ARG A 39 -9.06 1.35 -8.07
C ARG A 39 -8.37 2.71 -8.14
N ILE A 40 -8.18 3.18 -9.36
CA ILE A 40 -7.68 4.52 -9.68
C ILE A 40 -8.87 5.50 -9.57
N GLY A 41 -8.67 6.65 -8.91
CA GLY A 41 -9.73 7.57 -8.48
C GLY A 41 -9.30 8.53 -7.36
N LYS A 42 -10.19 9.43 -6.93
CA LYS A 42 -10.00 10.29 -5.74
C LYS A 42 -10.96 9.81 -4.64
N PRO A 43 -10.57 8.91 -3.71
CA PRO A 43 -9.21 8.44 -3.44
C PRO A 43 -8.80 7.16 -4.19
N HIS A 44 -7.48 6.97 -4.38
CA HIS A 44 -6.92 5.69 -4.81
C HIS A 44 -7.19 4.64 -3.74
N ARG A 45 -7.51 3.42 -4.16
CA ARG A 45 -7.77 2.30 -3.25
C ARG A 45 -6.94 1.09 -3.64
N TRP A 46 -6.29 0.50 -2.65
CA TRP A 46 -5.53 -0.74 -2.78
C TRP A 46 -6.24 -1.86 -2.04
N LEU A 47 -6.30 -3.05 -2.61
CA LEU A 47 -6.77 -4.22 -1.87
C LEU A 47 -5.82 -4.50 -0.71
N LYS A 48 -6.37 -4.69 0.50
CA LYS A 48 -5.57 -4.99 1.69
C LYS A 48 -4.64 -6.18 1.46
N THR A 49 -5.16 -7.25 0.85
CA THR A 49 -4.41 -8.46 0.51
C THR A 49 -3.18 -8.21 -0.37
N VAL A 50 -3.24 -7.24 -1.28
CA VAL A 50 -2.12 -6.91 -2.17
C VAL A 50 -1.04 -6.14 -1.41
N VAL A 51 -1.46 -5.17 -0.58
CA VAL A 51 -0.56 -4.37 0.24
C VAL A 51 0.11 -5.23 1.31
N ASP A 52 -0.68 -6.02 2.05
CA ASP A 52 -0.19 -6.91 3.11
C ASP A 52 0.79 -7.94 2.53
N LYS A 53 0.49 -8.49 1.34
CA LYS A 53 1.41 -9.39 0.64
C LYS A 53 2.70 -8.67 0.24
N HIS A 54 2.62 -7.45 -0.30
CA HIS A 54 3.81 -6.69 -0.69
C HIS A 54 4.77 -6.47 0.49
N TYR A 55 4.25 -6.05 1.65
CA TYR A 55 5.07 -5.90 2.86
C TYR A 55 5.57 -7.24 3.42
N SER A 56 4.78 -8.30 3.32
CA SER A 56 5.19 -9.65 3.72
C SER A 56 6.35 -10.16 2.85
N ASP A 57 6.28 -9.93 1.54
CA ASP A 57 7.32 -10.31 0.58
C ASP A 57 8.60 -9.51 0.85
N LEU A 58 8.50 -8.18 1.06
CA LEU A 58 9.65 -7.33 1.43
C LEU A 58 10.33 -7.79 2.71
N ASN A 59 9.56 -8.13 3.74
CA ASN A 59 10.10 -8.65 4.99
C ASN A 59 10.80 -10.01 4.79
N THR A 60 10.23 -10.86 3.93
CA THR A 60 10.80 -12.17 3.60
C THR A 60 12.12 -12.04 2.82
N GLU A 61 12.23 -11.09 1.90
CA GLU A 61 13.48 -10.81 1.20
C GLU A 61 14.54 -10.21 2.12
N SER A 62 14.15 -9.31 3.03
CA SER A 62 15.05 -8.77 4.06
C SER A 62 15.59 -9.87 5.00
N LEU A 63 14.77 -10.86 5.34
CA LEU A 63 15.17 -12.00 6.17
C LEU A 63 16.13 -12.94 5.43
N LYS A 64 15.95 -13.14 4.12
CA LYS A 64 16.84 -14.00 3.31
C LYS A 64 18.22 -13.39 3.06
N GLN A 65 18.33 -12.06 3.05
CA GLN A 65 19.63 -11.39 2.90
C GLN A 65 20.42 -11.30 4.21
N SER A 66 19.80 -11.65 5.33
CA SER A 66 20.41 -11.58 6.67
C SER A 66 20.81 -12.97 7.21
N ALA A 67 20.75 -14.02 6.39
CA ALA A 67 21.02 -15.42 6.77
C ALA A 67 22.30 -15.96 6.13
#